data_AF-A0A8T5L007-F1
#
_entry.id   AF-A0A8T5L007-F1
#
_cell.length_a   1.000
_cell.length_b   1.000
_cell.length_c   1.000
_cell.angle_alpha   90.00
_cell.angle_beta   90.00
_cell.angle_gamma   90.00
#
_symmetry.space_group_name_H-M   'P 1'
#
loop_
_entity.id
_entity.type
_entity.pdbx_description
1 polymer ?
#
loop_
_entity_poly.entity_id
_entity_poly.type
_entity_poly.pdbx_seq_one_letter_code
_entity_poly.pdbx_strand_id
1 'polypeptide(L)' 'MPKIHLTKDYKRQRVSNPKNFDPKSLRTIQVSGRKDVKLIVGCEKGKFKKGKCSVGTKLQAILHKRQNGKRI' A
#
# COMPACT_ATOMS: atom_id res chain seq x y z
N MET A 1 -5.41 -1.14 15.27
CA MET A 1 -6.41 -1.85 14.43
C MET A 1 -6.31 -1.38 12.97
N PRO A 2 -6.30 -2.29 11.98
CA PRO A 2 -6.22 -1.92 10.57
C PRO A 2 -7.50 -1.20 10.11
N LYS A 3 -7.37 0.03 9.59
CA LYS A 3 -8.51 0.77 9.04
C LYS A 3 -8.76 0.32 7.60
N ILE A 4 -9.94 -0.21 7.34
CA ILE A 4 -10.38 -0.60 5.99
C ILE A 4 -11.07 0.61 5.34
N HIS A 5 -10.61 1.02 4.17
CA HIS A 5 -11.28 2.00 3.32
C HIS A 5 -11.73 1.31 2.04
N LEU A 6 -13.01 1.44 1.71
CA LEU A 6 -13.58 0.91 0.48
C LEU A 6 -13.61 2.05 -0.55
N THR A 7 -13.04 1.80 -1.72
CA THR A 7 -13.28 2.60 -2.93
C THR A 7 -14.12 1.78 -3.90
N LYS A 8 -14.48 2.40 -5.03
CA LYS A 8 -15.23 1.74 -6.11
C LYS A 8 -14.52 0.49 -6.61
N ASP A 9 -13.20 0.59 -6.84
CA ASP A 9 -12.44 -0.49 -7.48
C ASP A 9 -11.57 -1.29 -6.52
N TYR A 10 -11.33 -0.80 -5.28
CA TYR A 10 -10.41 -1.43 -4.34
C TYR A 10 -10.90 -1.40 -2.89
N LYS A 11 -10.65 -2.48 -2.15
CA LYS A 11 -10.66 -2.51 -0.69
C LYS A 11 -9.24 -2.26 -0.19
N ARG A 12 -9.01 -1.08 0.38
CA ARG A 12 -7.74 -0.68 0.98
C ARG A 12 -7.70 -1.06 2.45
N GLN A 13 -6.83 -2.00 2.81
CA GLN A 13 -6.54 -2.34 4.20
C GLN A 13 -5.27 -1.61 4.65
N ARG A 14 -5.42 -0.64 5.55
CA ARG A 14 -4.28 0.11 6.10
C ARG A 14 -3.58 -0.74 7.16
N VAL A 15 -2.31 -1.06 6.93
CA VAL A 15 -1.45 -1.81 7.88
C VAL A 15 -0.70 -0.84 8.79
N SER A 16 -0.27 0.30 8.26
CA SER A 16 0.47 1.31 9.02
C SER A 16 -0.03 2.72 8.74
N ASN A 17 0.21 3.63 9.70
CA ASN A 17 -0.21 5.02 9.58
C ASN A 17 0.59 5.70 8.45
N PRO A 18 -0.06 6.23 7.39
CA PRO A 18 0.63 6.89 6.29
C PRO A 18 1.44 8.11 6.73
N LYS A 19 1.10 8.74 7.87
CA LYS A 19 1.87 9.86 8.44
C LYS A 19 3.29 9.47 8.86
N ASN A 20 3.56 8.17 9.04
CA ASN A 20 4.89 7.66 9.41
C ASN A 20 5.79 7.44 8.20
N PHE A 21 5.26 7.59 6.98
CA PHE A 21 5.99 7.34 5.74
C PHE A 21 6.40 8.64 5.06
N ASP A 22 7.51 8.60 4.32
CA ASP A 22 7.90 9.68 3.43
C ASP A 22 7.06 9.62 2.15
N PRO A 23 6.32 10.68 1.79
CA PRO A 23 5.42 10.66 0.63
C PRO A 23 6.16 10.44 -0.70
N LYS A 24 7.41 10.90 -0.82
CA LYS A 24 8.22 10.73 -2.04
C LYS A 24 8.71 9.28 -2.22
N SER A 25 8.66 8.48 -1.16
CA SER A 25 9.06 7.08 -1.17
C SER A 25 7.92 6.10 -1.44
N LEU A 26 6.67 6.55 -1.38
CA LEU A 26 5.51 5.67 -1.54
C LEU A 26 5.41 5.13 -2.96
N ARG A 27 5.27 3.82 -3.07
CA ARG A 27 5.10 3.11 -4.35
C ARG A 27 4.01 2.08 -4.23
N THR A 28 3.30 1.86 -5.33
CA THR A 28 2.34 0.76 -5.45
C THR A 28 2.99 -0.36 -6.24
N ILE A 29 3.09 -1.55 -5.66
CA ILE A 29 3.64 -2.74 -6.30
C ILE A 29 2.53 -3.76 -6.54
N GLN A 30 2.54 -4.38 -7.71
CA GLN A 30 1.68 -5.53 -8.03
C GLN A 30 2.34 -6.79 -7.43
N VAL A 31 1.57 -7.62 -6.72
CA VAL A 31 2.10 -8.90 -6.22
C VAL A 31 2.20 -9.88 -7.39
N SER A 32 3.39 -10.47 -7.59
CA SER A 32 3.57 -11.48 -8.64
C SER A 32 2.59 -12.64 -8.44
N GLY A 33 1.98 -13.11 -9.52
CA GLY A 33 0.94 -14.15 -9.48
C GLY A 33 -0.44 -13.70 -8.99
N ARG A 34 -0.60 -12.46 -8.48
CA ARG A 34 -1.91 -11.92 -8.04
C ARG A 34 -2.26 -10.60 -8.71
N LYS A 35 -3.04 -10.68 -9.79
CA LYS A 35 -3.50 -9.50 -10.54
C LYS A 35 -4.53 -8.66 -9.76
N ASP A 36 -5.18 -9.26 -8.79
CA ASP A 36 -6.20 -8.68 -7.92
C ASP A 36 -5.61 -7.96 -6.69
N VAL A 37 -4.33 -8.16 -6.35
CA VAL A 37 -3.72 -7.55 -5.16
C VAL A 37 -2.54 -6.65 -5.50
N LYS A 38 -2.62 -5.42 -4.99
CA LYS A 38 -1.53 -4.44 -5.01
C LYS A 38 -1.14 -4.08 -3.57
N LEU A 39 0.13 -3.78 -3.36
CA LEU A 39 0.65 -3.33 -2.07
C LEU A 39 1.12 -1.90 -2.21
N ILE A 40 0.81 -1.06 -1.22
CA ILE A 40 1.42 0.25 -1.07
C ILE A 40 2.57 0.08 -0.08
N VAL A 41 3.80 0.30 -0.56
CA VAL A 41 5.03 0.23 0.23
C VAL A 41 5.71 1.59 0.25
N GLY A 42 6.53 1.84 1.25
CA GLY A 42 7.35 3.05 1.29
C GLY A 42 8.35 3.03 2.45
N CYS A 43 9.10 4.11 2.56
CA CYS A 43 10.06 4.34 3.63
C CYS A 43 9.41 5.05 4.80
N GLU A 44 9.91 4.75 6.00
CA GLU A 44 9.63 5.59 7.15
C GLU A 44 10.22 7.00 6.97
N LYS A 45 9.56 7.97 7.59
CA LYS A 45 10.01 9.37 7.59
C LYS A 45 11.46 9.48 8.07
N GLY A 46 12.24 10.30 7.37
CA GLY A 46 13.66 10.50 7.66
C GLY A 46 14.59 9.36 7.21
N LYS A 47 14.04 8.24 6.69
CA LYS A 47 14.81 7.10 6.18
C LYS A 47 14.89 7.05 4.65
N PHE A 48 14.22 7.98 3.95
CA PHE A 48 14.35 8.16 2.51
C PHE A 48 15.39 9.25 2.22
N LYS A 49 16.55 8.87 1.70
CA LYS A 49 17.66 9.79 1.40
C LYS A 49 18.23 9.46 0.03
N LYS A 50 18.54 10.48 -0.77
CA LYS A 50 19.11 10.35 -2.13
C LYS A 50 18.32 9.36 -3.02
N GLY A 51 16.99 9.39 -2.93
CA GLY A 51 16.11 8.51 -3.72
C GLY A 51 16.06 7.05 -3.28
N LYS A 52 16.70 6.67 -2.16
CA LYS A 52 16.75 5.30 -1.65
C LYS A 52 16.27 5.21 -0.20
N CYS A 53 15.76 4.04 0.16
CA CYS A 53 15.37 3.70 1.51
C CYS A 53 16.55 3.11 2.28
N SER A 54 16.99 3.74 3.37
CA SER A 54 18.14 3.24 4.13
C SER A 54 17.87 1.95 4.92
N VAL A 55 16.60 1.67 5.24
CA VAL A 55 16.19 0.54 6.12
C VAL A 55 15.31 -0.48 5.41
N GLY A 56 15.22 -0.39 4.07
CA GLY A 56 14.24 -1.13 3.27
C GLY A 56 12.84 -0.53 3.35
N THR A 57 11.99 -0.93 2.39
CA THR A 57 10.61 -0.46 2.30
C THR A 57 9.69 -1.25 3.22
N LYS A 58 8.76 -0.57 3.89
CA LYS A 58 7.73 -1.18 4.74
C LYS A 58 6.36 -1.14 4.05
N LEU A 59 5.49 -2.08 4.43
CA LEU A 59 4.12 -2.14 3.96
C LEU A 59 3.26 -1.07 4.64
N GLN A 60 2.67 -0.17 3.85
CA GLN A 60 1.74 0.86 4.33
C GLN A 60 0.29 0.37 4.27
N ALA A 61 -0.10 -0.22 3.13
CA ALA A 61 -1.46 -0.72 2.92
C ALA A 61 -1.51 -1.82 1.86
N ILE A 62 -2.57 -2.61 1.90
CA ILE A 62 -2.90 -3.63 0.90
C ILE A 62 -4.15 -3.16 0.15
N LEU A 63 -4.15 -3.29 -1.18
CA LEU A 63 -5.27 -2.97 -2.06
C LEU A 63 -5.76 -4.28 -2.69
N HIS A 64 -6.97 -4.70 -2.31
CA HIS A 64 -7.66 -5.81 -2.95
C HIS A 64 -8.62 -5.27 -3.99
N LYS A 65 -8.47 -5.68 -5.25
CA LYS A 65 -9.39 -5.30 -6.33
C LYS A 65 -10.77 -5.82 -6.00
N ARG A 66 -11.76 -4.94 -6.01
CA ARG A 66 -13.16 -5.34 -5.95
C ARG A 66 -13.58 -5.73 -7.35
N GLN A 67 -14.17 -6.91 -7.50
CA GLN A 67 -14.97 -7.18 -8.68
C GLN A 67 -16.25 -6.34 -8.53
N ASN A 68 -16.32 -5.21 -9.23
CA ASN A 68 -17.59 -4.50 -9.38
C ASN A 68 -18.59 -5.50 -9.99
N GLY A 69 -19.62 -5.88 -9.24
CA GLY A 69 -20.79 -6.57 -9.79
C GLY A 69 -20.75 -8.10 -9.88
N LYS A 70 -20.09 -8.83 -8.96
CA LYS A 70 -20.44 -10.24 -8.77
C LYS A 70 -20.99 -10.45 -7.36
N ARG A 71 -22.34 -10.42 -7.25
CA ARG A 71 -23.07 -11.20 -6.26
C ARG A 71 -22.55 -12.63 -6.40
N ILE A 72 -21.94 -13.15 -5.35
CA ILE A 72 -21.88 -14.60 -5.13
C ILE A 72 -23.14 -14.93 -4.35
#